data_AF-A0A3B8JCB5-F1
#
_entry.id   AF-A0A3B8JCB5-F1
#
_cell.length_a   1.000
_cell.length_b   1.000
_cell.length_c   1.000
_cell.angle_alpha   90.00
_cell.angle_beta   90.00
_cell.angle_gamma   90.00
#
_symmetry.space_group_name_H-M   'P 1'
#
loop_
_entity.id
_entity.type
_entity.pdbx_description
1 polymer ?
#
loop_
_entity_poly.entity_id
_entity_poly.type
_entity_poly.pdbx_seq_one_letter_code
_entity_poly.pdbx_strand_id
1 'polypeptide(L)'
;MPRWLKKMGLNAYEYQCNKGTNIKKETAEKIGEEAKKAGIRMSIHAPYYINLASTEEEKRENSIKYILKTLQIAEWMGAGRIVVHPGTVGKMSREKAMSLALPTLAQALTEADLSGFADISICPEVLGRISQLGDLDEIILMCGLDESMIPCVDFGHVYARSLGRLKTIDDYRHIFNTLENSLGKDRTNKIHIHFSRIEFTDAGERRHHTIEDTEYGPDFEPLAKVLAERKAEPVIICESRDRMAEDALILKQIYEAQKPL
;
A
#
# COMPACT_ATOMS: atom_id res chain seq x y z
N MET A 1 8.50 17.24 9.04
CA MET A 1 7.38 16.74 8.22
C MET A 1 6.07 16.61 9.01
N PRO A 2 5.96 15.84 10.11
CA PRO A 2 4.64 15.52 10.69
C PRO A 2 3.85 16.73 11.21
N ARG A 3 4.54 17.70 11.84
CA ARG A 3 3.91 18.98 12.25
C ARG A 3 3.35 19.79 11.08
N TRP A 4 3.97 19.73 9.91
CA TRP A 4 3.51 20.44 8.72
C TRP A 4 2.25 19.77 8.15
N LEU A 5 2.24 18.43 8.04
CA LEU A 5 1.06 17.66 7.63
C LEU A 5 -0.14 17.92 8.55
N LYS A 6 0.06 17.94 9.87
CA LYS A 6 -1.00 18.29 10.83
C LYS A 6 -1.56 19.69 10.57
N LYS A 7 -0.70 20.68 10.31
CA LYS A 7 -1.13 22.06 10.01
C LYS A 7 -1.95 22.15 8.71
N MET A 8 -1.70 21.25 7.75
CA MET A 8 -2.54 21.12 6.55
C MET A 8 -3.87 20.40 6.82
N GLY A 9 -4.06 19.83 8.01
CA GLY A 9 -5.24 19.03 8.35
C GLY A 9 -5.12 17.55 8.01
N LEU A 10 -3.93 17.05 7.66
CA LEU A 10 -3.68 15.64 7.38
C LEU A 10 -3.35 14.85 8.65
N ASN A 11 -3.58 13.54 8.61
CA ASN A 11 -3.47 12.63 9.75
C ASN A 11 -2.74 11.30 9.44
N ALA A 12 -2.17 11.14 8.25
CA ALA A 12 -1.38 9.98 7.86
C ALA A 12 -0.11 10.42 7.12
N TYR A 13 0.96 9.64 7.26
CA TYR A 13 2.22 9.84 6.56
C TYR A 13 2.90 8.51 6.30
N GLU A 14 3.22 8.25 5.03
CA GLU A 14 4.06 7.13 4.65
C GLU A 14 5.50 7.58 4.41
N TYR A 15 6.43 6.99 5.16
CA TYR A 15 7.86 7.25 4.98
C TYR A 15 8.43 6.33 3.89
N GLN A 16 9.03 6.90 2.86
CA GLN A 16 9.56 6.13 1.74
C GLN A 16 11.02 5.71 1.95
N CYS A 17 11.30 4.40 1.87
CA CYS A 17 12.65 3.85 1.87
C CYS A 17 13.23 3.65 0.45
N ASN A 18 12.81 4.49 -0.51
CA ASN A 18 13.15 4.33 -1.94
C ASN A 18 14.67 4.38 -2.22
N LYS A 19 15.46 5.06 -1.39
CA LYS A 19 16.92 5.11 -1.46
C LYS A 19 17.60 4.17 -0.45
N GLY A 20 16.86 3.15 -0.01
CA GLY A 20 17.28 2.16 0.96
C GLY A 20 16.91 2.50 2.40
N THR A 21 17.23 1.55 3.27
CA THR A 21 16.84 1.51 4.69
C THR A 21 17.96 2.07 5.60
N ASN A 22 18.64 3.14 5.18
CA ASN A 22 19.86 3.64 5.84
C ASN A 22 19.61 4.77 6.86
N ILE A 23 18.37 4.93 7.32
CA ILE A 23 18.05 5.90 8.37
C ILE A 23 18.65 5.44 9.71
N LYS A 24 19.26 6.38 10.44
CA LYS A 24 19.73 6.13 11.80
C LYS A 24 18.55 6.02 12.77
N LYS A 25 18.64 5.10 13.74
CA LYS A 25 17.62 4.88 14.78
C LYS A 25 17.17 6.19 15.44
N GLU A 26 18.10 7.01 15.91
CA GLU A 26 17.82 8.31 16.54
C GLU A 26 16.98 9.25 15.65
N THR A 27 17.21 9.23 14.34
CA THR A 27 16.44 10.04 13.39
C THR A 27 15.04 9.46 13.20
N ALA A 28 14.93 8.14 13.10
CA ALA A 28 13.64 7.45 12.99
C ALA A 28 12.77 7.69 14.23
N GLU A 29 13.33 7.54 15.42
CA GLU A 29 12.65 7.80 16.71
C GLU A 29 12.17 9.24 16.79
N LYS A 30 13.01 10.22 16.43
CA LYS A 30 12.59 11.64 16.39
C LYS A 30 11.44 11.88 15.41
N ILE A 31 11.42 11.23 14.26
CA ILE A 31 10.30 11.34 13.30
C ILE A 31 9.03 10.75 13.93
N GLY A 32 9.13 9.57 14.53
CA GLY A 32 8.01 8.89 15.20
C GLY A 32 7.44 9.68 16.37
N GLU A 33 8.27 10.24 17.23
CA GLU A 33 7.85 11.12 18.33
C GLU A 33 7.07 12.34 17.82
N GLU A 34 7.57 12.99 16.78
CA GLU A 34 6.91 14.16 16.19
C GLU A 34 5.60 13.77 15.49
N ALA A 35 5.53 12.59 14.88
CA ALA A 35 4.30 12.04 14.33
C ALA A 35 3.26 11.76 15.42
N LYS A 36 3.66 11.11 16.51
CA LYS A 36 2.80 10.84 17.68
C LYS A 36 2.26 12.14 18.30
N LYS A 37 3.11 13.13 18.56
CA LYS A 37 2.69 14.46 19.06
C LYS A 37 1.73 15.16 18.08
N ALA A 38 1.93 14.95 16.79
CA ALA A 38 1.09 15.51 15.75
C ALA A 38 -0.22 14.75 15.54
N GLY A 39 -0.36 13.52 16.04
CA GLY A 39 -1.51 12.64 15.73
C GLY A 39 -1.48 12.11 14.29
N ILE A 40 -0.28 11.95 13.73
CA ILE A 40 -0.06 11.39 12.39
C ILE A 40 0.15 9.88 12.52
N ARG A 41 -0.67 9.09 11.83
CA ARG A 41 -0.47 7.65 11.68
C ARG A 41 0.65 7.40 10.68
N MET A 42 1.60 6.56 11.06
CA MET A 42 2.79 6.26 10.26
C MET A 42 2.66 4.90 9.56
N SER A 43 3.07 4.84 8.29
CA SER A 43 3.43 3.62 7.55
C SER A 43 4.81 3.80 6.92
N ILE A 44 5.47 2.71 6.54
CA ILE A 44 6.76 2.75 5.83
C ILE A 44 6.63 2.03 4.49
N HIS A 45 6.96 2.71 3.40
CA HIS A 45 7.10 2.05 2.10
C HIS A 45 8.47 1.38 2.00
N ALA A 46 8.50 0.06 1.83
CA ALA A 46 9.73 -0.70 1.68
C ALA A 46 10.43 -0.37 0.35
N PRO A 47 11.74 -0.64 0.22
CA PRO A 47 12.46 -0.37 -1.02
C PRO A 47 11.91 -1.16 -2.23
N TYR A 48 11.86 -0.51 -3.40
CA TYR A 48 11.30 -1.07 -4.63
C TYR A 48 12.05 -2.30 -5.20
N TYR A 49 13.26 -2.61 -4.71
CA TYR A 49 14.08 -3.72 -5.19
C TYR A 49 13.76 -5.07 -4.52
N ILE A 50 12.78 -5.12 -3.62
CA ILE A 50 12.21 -6.38 -3.12
C ILE A 50 11.62 -7.17 -4.30
N ASN A 51 11.95 -8.46 -4.37
CA ASN A 51 11.39 -9.39 -5.35
C ASN A 51 11.27 -10.79 -4.77
N LEU A 52 10.09 -11.09 -4.22
CA LEU A 52 9.78 -12.37 -3.57
C LEU A 52 9.77 -13.53 -4.58
N ALA A 53 9.53 -13.23 -5.85
CA ALA A 53 9.47 -14.21 -6.93
C ALA A 53 10.77 -14.36 -7.73
N SER A 54 11.89 -13.77 -7.29
CA SER A 54 13.16 -13.90 -8.03
C SER A 54 13.53 -15.37 -8.23
N THR A 55 14.00 -15.74 -9.43
CA THR A 55 14.53 -17.10 -9.69
C THR A 55 15.83 -17.35 -8.93
N GLU A 56 16.61 -16.30 -8.67
CA GLU A 56 17.82 -16.34 -7.86
C GLU A 56 17.43 -16.33 -6.37
N GLU A 57 17.85 -17.37 -5.65
CA GLU A 57 17.55 -17.56 -4.22
C GLU A 57 18.12 -16.46 -3.33
N GLU A 58 19.36 -16.04 -3.58
CA GLU A 58 20.01 -14.96 -2.85
C GLU A 58 19.18 -13.64 -2.90
N LYS A 59 18.52 -13.35 -4.03
CA LYS A 59 17.64 -12.17 -4.14
C LYS A 59 16.35 -12.31 -3.33
N ARG A 60 15.83 -13.53 -3.18
CA ARG A 60 14.68 -13.80 -2.30
C ARG A 60 15.08 -13.67 -0.83
N GLU A 61 16.23 -14.22 -0.43
CA GLU A 61 16.78 -14.02 0.92
C GLU A 61 17.04 -12.54 1.23
N ASN A 62 17.59 -11.79 0.27
CA ASN A 62 17.79 -10.35 0.44
C ASN A 62 16.45 -9.60 0.57
N SER A 63 15.41 -10.04 -0.15
CA SER A 63 14.05 -9.49 -0.02
C SER A 63 13.53 -9.63 1.42
N ILE A 64 13.73 -10.80 2.05
CA ILE A 64 13.38 -11.03 3.46
C ILE A 64 14.15 -10.07 4.37
N LYS A 65 15.47 -9.94 4.18
CA LYS A 65 16.30 -8.99 4.96
C LYS A 65 15.81 -7.55 4.83
N TYR A 66 15.37 -7.14 3.64
CA TYR A 66 14.83 -5.79 3.42
C TYR A 66 13.48 -5.58 4.11
N ILE A 67 12.61 -6.60 4.13
CA ILE A 67 11.36 -6.57 4.88
C ILE A 67 11.66 -6.40 6.38
N LEU A 68 12.51 -7.26 6.96
CA LEU A 68 12.88 -7.19 8.39
C LEU A 68 13.51 -5.85 8.76
N LYS A 69 14.39 -5.32 7.91
CA LYS A 69 14.99 -4.00 8.14
C LYS A 69 13.98 -2.86 8.04
N THR A 70 12.96 -3.00 7.19
CA THR A 70 11.87 -2.03 7.09
C THR A 70 10.95 -2.11 8.31
N LEU A 71 10.64 -3.32 8.81
CA LEU A 71 9.93 -3.54 10.07
C LEU A 71 10.68 -2.93 11.26
N GLN A 72 12.00 -3.11 11.32
CA GLN A 72 12.82 -2.49 12.35
C GLN A 72 12.75 -0.95 12.33
N ILE A 73 12.72 -0.34 11.14
CA ILE A 73 12.54 1.11 10.99
C ILE A 73 11.11 1.52 11.41
N ALA A 74 10.11 0.72 11.04
CA ALA A 74 8.73 0.94 11.43
C ALA A 74 8.59 0.94 12.96
N GLU A 75 9.21 -0.03 13.65
CA GLU A 75 9.29 -0.10 15.11
C GLU A 75 9.89 1.19 15.70
N TRP A 76 11.05 1.63 15.20
CA TRP A 76 11.69 2.88 15.66
C TRP A 76 10.81 4.12 15.45
N MET A 77 10.04 4.16 14.36
CA MET A 77 9.13 5.26 14.06
C MET A 77 7.76 5.13 14.74
N GLY A 78 7.45 4.00 15.39
CA GLY A 78 6.10 3.68 15.86
C GLY A 78 5.08 3.58 14.72
N ALA A 79 5.50 3.11 13.54
CA ALA A 79 4.64 2.85 12.40
C ALA A 79 3.98 1.48 12.53
N GLY A 80 2.67 1.42 12.29
CA GLY A 80 1.91 0.18 12.43
C GLY A 80 1.85 -0.67 11.16
N ARG A 81 2.44 -0.18 10.05
CA ARG A 81 2.37 -0.84 8.74
C ARG A 81 3.65 -0.65 7.95
N ILE A 82 4.00 -1.67 7.16
CA ILE A 82 4.93 -1.52 6.05
C ILE A 82 4.25 -1.92 4.74
N VAL A 83 4.51 -1.18 3.67
CA VAL A 83 4.02 -1.51 2.32
C VAL A 83 5.14 -2.18 1.55
N VAL A 84 4.82 -3.27 0.85
CA VAL A 84 5.81 -4.11 0.14
C VAL A 84 5.33 -4.42 -1.27
N HIS A 85 6.16 -4.10 -2.26
CA HIS A 85 5.99 -4.59 -3.61
C HIS A 85 6.31 -6.09 -3.68
N PRO A 86 5.41 -6.95 -4.19
CA PRO A 86 5.68 -8.39 -4.23
C PRO A 86 6.83 -8.79 -5.16
N GLY A 87 7.05 -8.00 -6.21
CA GLY A 87 8.14 -8.20 -7.17
C GLY A 87 7.66 -8.25 -8.61
N THR A 88 8.34 -9.05 -9.43
CA THR A 88 8.08 -9.14 -10.88
C THR A 88 7.91 -10.58 -11.34
N VAL A 89 7.06 -10.81 -12.33
CA VAL A 89 6.90 -12.13 -12.97
C VAL A 89 8.14 -12.53 -13.77
N GLY A 90 8.83 -11.55 -14.36
CA GLY A 90 10.04 -11.79 -15.16
C GLY A 90 9.74 -12.59 -16.43
N LYS A 91 10.50 -13.65 -16.68
CA LYS A 91 10.32 -14.55 -17.84
C LYS A 91 9.51 -15.81 -17.51
N MET A 92 8.93 -15.89 -16.32
CA MET A 92 8.20 -17.06 -15.85
C MET A 92 6.71 -16.96 -16.15
N SER A 93 5.95 -18.04 -15.90
CA SER A 93 4.50 -17.91 -15.74
C SER A 93 4.18 -17.23 -14.40
N ARG A 94 3.00 -16.64 -14.34
CA ARG A 94 2.48 -16.01 -13.13
C ARG A 94 2.30 -17.03 -11.99
N GLU A 95 1.82 -18.25 -12.30
CA GLU A 95 1.72 -19.30 -11.26
C GLU A 95 3.09 -19.69 -10.71
N LYS A 96 4.11 -19.76 -11.59
CA LYS A 96 5.47 -20.07 -11.14
C LYS A 96 6.04 -18.96 -10.26
N ALA A 97 5.80 -17.70 -10.60
CA ALA A 97 6.20 -16.56 -9.78
C ALA A 97 5.53 -16.60 -8.39
N MET A 98 4.21 -16.87 -8.33
CA MET A 98 3.49 -17.04 -7.06
C MET A 98 4.01 -18.22 -6.23
N SER A 99 4.37 -19.34 -6.87
CA SER A 99 4.94 -20.51 -6.17
C SER A 99 6.28 -20.23 -5.49
N LEU A 100 7.01 -19.18 -5.92
CA LEU A 100 8.24 -18.72 -5.29
C LEU A 100 7.96 -17.63 -4.24
N ALA A 101 7.05 -16.71 -4.56
CA ALA A 101 6.72 -15.57 -3.69
C ALA A 101 6.06 -16.00 -2.38
N LEU A 102 5.08 -16.91 -2.42
CA LEU A 102 4.34 -17.30 -1.22
C LEU A 102 5.24 -17.93 -0.13
N PRO A 103 6.11 -18.92 -0.41
CA PRO A 103 7.03 -19.44 0.59
C PRO A 103 8.01 -18.38 1.11
N THR A 104 8.48 -17.48 0.23
CA THR A 104 9.42 -16.42 0.62
C THR A 104 8.76 -15.40 1.56
N LEU A 105 7.50 -15.05 1.28
CA LEU A 105 6.71 -14.19 2.15
C LEU A 105 6.37 -14.85 3.48
N ALA A 106 6.02 -16.15 3.46
CA ALA A 106 5.78 -16.94 4.67
C ALA A 106 7.02 -17.01 5.57
N GLN A 107 8.20 -17.16 4.96
CA GLN A 107 9.46 -17.09 5.69
C GLN A 107 9.68 -15.69 6.30
N ALA A 108 9.43 -14.61 5.54
CA ALA A 108 9.54 -13.25 6.05
C ALA A 108 8.61 -12.99 7.26
N LEU A 109 7.38 -13.51 7.22
CA LEU A 109 6.43 -13.45 8.35
C LEU A 109 6.96 -14.18 9.57
N THR A 110 7.46 -15.41 9.38
CA THR A 110 8.03 -16.20 10.48
C THR A 110 9.22 -15.50 11.13
N GLU A 111 10.14 -14.96 10.32
CA GLU A 111 11.30 -14.22 10.83
C GLU A 111 10.90 -12.89 11.49
N ALA A 112 9.83 -12.24 11.01
CA ALA A 112 9.30 -11.02 11.62
C ALA A 112 8.73 -11.28 13.01
N ASP A 113 7.94 -12.35 13.18
CA ASP A 113 7.39 -12.77 14.48
C ASP A 113 8.52 -13.11 15.47
N LEU A 114 9.49 -13.95 15.03
CA LEU A 114 10.67 -14.29 15.85
C LEU A 114 11.52 -13.07 16.24
N SER A 115 11.47 -12.00 15.45
CA SER A 115 12.18 -10.74 15.72
C SER A 115 11.35 -9.74 16.56
N GLY A 116 10.13 -10.10 16.96
CA GLY A 116 9.25 -9.27 17.79
C GLY A 116 8.49 -8.19 17.01
N PHE A 117 8.29 -8.37 15.70
CA PHE A 117 7.58 -7.40 14.85
C PHE A 117 6.13 -7.80 14.52
N ALA A 118 5.55 -8.75 15.25
CA ALA A 118 4.20 -9.28 15.00
C ALA A 118 3.08 -8.22 15.06
N ASP A 119 3.29 -7.12 15.77
CA ASP A 119 2.32 -6.02 15.89
C ASP A 119 2.33 -5.04 14.69
N ILE A 120 3.25 -5.22 13.73
CA ILE A 120 3.38 -4.36 12.54
C ILE A 120 2.90 -5.13 11.31
N SER A 121 1.79 -4.68 10.69
CA SER A 121 1.24 -5.36 9.53
C SER A 121 2.13 -5.19 8.29
N ILE A 122 2.47 -6.30 7.63
CA ILE A 122 3.02 -6.30 6.28
C ILE A 122 1.87 -6.15 5.28
N CYS A 123 1.98 -5.16 4.40
CA CYS A 123 0.95 -4.82 3.42
C CYS A 123 1.45 -5.00 1.98
N PRO A 124 1.26 -6.19 1.37
CA PRO A 124 1.55 -6.41 -0.04
C PRO A 124 0.68 -5.50 -0.91
N GLU A 125 1.28 -4.86 -1.89
CA GLU A 125 0.62 -3.86 -2.73
C GLU A 125 0.19 -4.38 -4.10
N VAL A 126 -1.01 -3.99 -4.53
CA VAL A 126 -1.44 -4.16 -5.92
C VAL A 126 -0.61 -3.27 -6.85
N LEU A 127 0.11 -3.86 -7.82
CA LEU A 127 1.03 -3.14 -8.71
C LEU A 127 0.48 -2.91 -10.12
N GLY A 128 0.78 -1.74 -10.69
CA GLY A 128 0.13 -1.24 -11.91
C GLY A 128 0.57 -1.89 -13.22
N ARG A 129 1.76 -2.49 -13.31
CA ARG A 129 2.26 -3.09 -14.56
C ARG A 129 1.91 -4.57 -14.69
N ILE A 130 1.56 -5.00 -15.91
CA ILE A 130 1.24 -6.40 -16.20
C ILE A 130 2.45 -7.33 -15.96
N SER A 131 3.67 -6.84 -16.12
CA SER A 131 4.89 -7.61 -15.83
C SER A 131 5.22 -7.74 -14.34
N GLN A 132 4.53 -6.98 -13.48
CA GLN A 132 4.69 -7.06 -12.03
C GLN A 132 3.79 -8.14 -11.42
N LEU A 133 4.24 -8.66 -10.28
CA LEU A 133 3.47 -9.54 -9.42
C LEU A 133 2.69 -8.69 -8.40
N GLY A 134 1.44 -9.03 -8.14
CA GLY A 134 0.52 -8.29 -7.28
C GLY A 134 -0.68 -7.73 -8.03
N ASP A 135 -1.47 -8.55 -8.75
CA ASP A 135 -2.88 -8.21 -8.94
C ASP A 135 -3.71 -8.46 -7.69
N LEU A 136 -4.98 -8.05 -7.71
CA LEU A 136 -5.88 -8.16 -6.56
C LEU A 136 -5.97 -9.60 -6.04
N ASP A 137 -6.07 -10.59 -6.92
CA ASP A 137 -6.18 -12.00 -6.52
C ASP A 137 -4.87 -12.50 -5.90
N GLU A 138 -3.72 -12.13 -6.48
CA GLU A 138 -2.40 -12.45 -5.92
C GLU A 138 -2.20 -11.82 -4.54
N ILE A 139 -2.62 -10.57 -4.34
CA ILE A 139 -2.53 -9.88 -3.04
C ILE A 139 -3.46 -10.52 -2.01
N ILE A 140 -4.67 -10.94 -2.40
CA ILE A 140 -5.57 -11.70 -1.54
C ILE A 140 -4.92 -13.01 -1.11
N LEU A 141 -4.33 -13.77 -2.04
CA LEU A 141 -3.63 -15.02 -1.72
C LEU A 141 -2.45 -14.79 -0.78
N MET A 142 -1.66 -13.73 -0.99
CA MET A 142 -0.55 -13.36 -0.10
C MET A 142 -1.04 -13.00 1.30
N CYS A 143 -2.08 -12.17 1.42
CA CYS A 143 -2.66 -11.81 2.72
C CYS A 143 -3.40 -12.98 3.39
N GLY A 144 -3.67 -14.06 2.66
CA GLY A 144 -4.20 -15.32 3.20
C GLY A 144 -3.17 -16.12 4.01
N LEU A 145 -1.88 -15.77 3.96
CA LEU A 145 -0.83 -16.47 4.70
C LEU A 145 -0.92 -16.25 6.21
N ASP A 146 -1.38 -15.08 6.66
CA ASP A 146 -1.47 -14.74 8.08
C ASP A 146 -2.54 -13.65 8.34
N GLU A 147 -3.20 -13.70 9.50
CA GLU A 147 -4.28 -12.76 9.87
C GLU A 147 -3.76 -11.34 10.16
N SER A 148 -2.48 -11.17 10.50
CA SER A 148 -1.86 -9.86 10.73
C SER A 148 -1.65 -9.04 9.45
N MET A 149 -1.71 -9.69 8.29
CA MET A 149 -1.50 -9.03 7.00
C MET A 149 -2.72 -8.22 6.57
N ILE A 150 -2.47 -7.05 6.00
CA ILE A 150 -3.51 -6.15 5.48
C ILE A 150 -3.18 -5.88 4.01
N PRO A 151 -4.13 -6.01 3.07
CA PRO A 151 -3.85 -5.68 1.68
C PRO A 151 -3.58 -4.18 1.52
N CYS A 152 -2.56 -3.83 0.72
CA CYS A 152 -2.42 -2.50 0.16
C CYS A 152 -3.03 -2.48 -1.24
N VAL A 153 -4.08 -1.69 -1.46
CA VAL A 153 -4.71 -1.56 -2.77
C VAL A 153 -4.45 -0.16 -3.30
N ASP A 154 -3.59 -0.07 -4.31
CA ASP A 154 -3.49 1.11 -5.14
C ASP A 154 -4.60 1.08 -6.21
N PHE A 155 -5.57 1.99 -6.09
CA PHE A 155 -6.68 2.04 -7.04
C PHE A 155 -6.30 2.63 -8.40
N GLY A 156 -5.24 3.44 -8.48
CA GLY A 156 -4.61 3.82 -9.75
C GLY A 156 -4.07 2.59 -10.48
N HIS A 157 -3.37 1.71 -9.79
CA HIS A 157 -2.86 0.45 -10.35
C HIS A 157 -3.98 -0.48 -10.79
N VAL A 158 -5.04 -0.64 -9.98
CA VAL A 158 -6.23 -1.41 -10.39
C VAL A 158 -6.87 -0.82 -11.65
N TYR A 159 -7.02 0.51 -11.71
CA TYR A 159 -7.54 1.21 -12.89
C TYR A 159 -6.67 0.94 -14.13
N ALA A 160 -5.35 1.06 -14.01
CA ALA A 160 -4.40 0.80 -15.08
C ALA A 160 -4.46 -0.64 -15.60
N ARG A 161 -4.42 -1.64 -14.70
CA ARG A 161 -4.51 -3.06 -15.08
C ARG A 161 -5.85 -3.42 -15.72
N SER A 162 -6.92 -2.75 -15.32
CA SER A 162 -8.25 -2.97 -15.87
C SER A 162 -8.50 -2.27 -17.20
N LEU A 163 -7.51 -1.56 -17.75
CA LEU A 163 -7.64 -0.68 -18.92
C LEU A 163 -8.72 0.38 -18.74
N GLY A 164 -8.74 0.97 -17.54
CA GLY A 164 -9.61 2.08 -17.19
C GLY A 164 -11.06 1.71 -16.88
N ARG A 165 -11.35 0.45 -16.52
CA ARG A 165 -12.73 -0.02 -16.25
C ARG A 165 -13.25 0.37 -14.87
N LEU A 166 -12.37 0.64 -13.90
CA LEU A 166 -12.75 1.08 -12.56
C LEU A 166 -13.29 2.54 -12.60
N LYS A 167 -14.62 2.71 -12.70
CA LYS A 167 -15.25 4.05 -12.88
C LYS A 167 -16.41 4.32 -11.94
N THR A 168 -17.24 3.31 -11.73
CA THR A 168 -18.52 3.45 -11.01
C THR A 168 -18.38 3.02 -9.57
N ILE A 169 -19.30 3.47 -8.72
CA ILE A 169 -19.36 3.03 -7.32
C ILE A 169 -19.47 1.51 -7.19
N ASP A 170 -20.15 0.84 -8.11
CA ASP A 170 -20.33 -0.61 -8.08
C ASP A 170 -19.04 -1.37 -8.42
N ASP A 171 -18.17 -0.81 -9.26
CA ASP A 171 -16.83 -1.37 -9.52
C ASP A 171 -16.00 -1.38 -8.23
N TYR A 172 -16.04 -0.29 -7.46
CA TYR A 172 -15.37 -0.22 -6.15
C TYR A 172 -16.02 -1.16 -5.14
N ARG A 173 -17.36 -1.20 -5.04
CA ARG A 173 -18.07 -2.15 -4.15
C ARG A 173 -17.68 -3.59 -4.45
N HIS A 174 -17.54 -3.95 -5.73
CA HIS A 174 -17.11 -5.28 -6.11
C HIS A 174 -15.74 -5.62 -5.52
N ILE A 175 -14.75 -4.73 -5.63
CA ILE A 175 -13.42 -4.92 -5.03
C ILE A 175 -13.52 -5.11 -3.51
N PHE A 176 -14.26 -4.24 -2.81
CA PHE A 176 -14.42 -4.36 -1.36
C PHE A 176 -15.15 -5.64 -0.95
N ASN A 177 -16.15 -6.08 -1.70
CA ASN A 177 -16.86 -7.33 -1.43
C ASN A 177 -15.95 -8.55 -1.66
N THR A 178 -15.13 -8.54 -2.70
CA THR A 178 -14.14 -9.59 -2.95
C THR A 178 -13.14 -9.67 -1.80
N LEU A 179 -12.59 -8.53 -1.36
CA LEU A 179 -11.70 -8.47 -0.19
C LEU A 179 -12.38 -8.97 1.09
N GLU A 180 -13.61 -8.54 1.37
CA GLU A 180 -14.36 -8.96 2.56
C GLU A 180 -14.64 -10.46 2.57
N ASN A 181 -15.04 -11.01 1.42
CA ASN A 181 -15.33 -12.44 1.29
C ASN A 181 -14.09 -13.32 1.46
N SER A 182 -12.91 -12.83 1.06
CA SER A 182 -11.66 -13.60 1.12
C SER A 182 -10.86 -13.37 2.40
N LEU A 183 -10.80 -12.13 2.90
CA LEU A 183 -9.93 -11.74 4.02
C LEU A 183 -10.72 -11.36 5.27
N GLY A 184 -12.04 -11.25 5.18
CA GLY A 184 -12.90 -10.83 6.28
C GLY A 184 -13.05 -9.32 6.39
N LYS A 185 -14.09 -8.92 7.13
CA LYS A 185 -14.54 -7.55 7.25
C LYS A 185 -13.53 -6.64 7.94
N ASP A 186 -12.88 -7.11 8.99
CA ASP A 186 -11.99 -6.28 9.82
C ASP A 186 -10.78 -5.79 9.04
N ARG A 187 -10.13 -6.68 8.28
CA ARG A 187 -8.99 -6.34 7.42
C ARG A 187 -9.42 -5.43 6.27
N THR A 188 -10.56 -5.74 5.64
CA THR A 188 -11.11 -4.95 4.54
C THR A 188 -11.46 -3.52 4.96
N ASN A 189 -12.01 -3.33 6.16
CA ASN A 189 -12.35 -2.01 6.68
C ASN A 189 -11.13 -1.23 7.19
N LYS A 190 -10.01 -1.90 7.45
CA LYS A 190 -8.74 -1.30 7.87
C LYS A 190 -7.71 -1.29 6.72
N ILE A 191 -8.13 -1.46 5.48
CA ILE A 191 -7.24 -1.56 4.31
C ILE A 191 -6.22 -0.41 4.21
N HIS A 192 -5.08 -0.67 3.59
CA HIS A 192 -4.13 0.37 3.19
C HIS A 192 -4.39 0.75 1.74
N ILE A 193 -4.49 2.04 1.45
CA ILE A 193 -4.88 2.55 0.14
C ILE A 193 -3.81 3.50 -0.34
N HIS A 194 -3.30 3.24 -1.54
CA HIS A 194 -2.62 4.25 -2.34
C HIS A 194 -3.58 4.82 -3.37
N PHE A 195 -3.51 6.13 -3.58
CA PHE A 195 -4.39 6.79 -4.53
C PHE A 195 -3.71 7.94 -5.26
N SER A 196 -3.90 7.95 -6.57
CA SER A 196 -3.63 9.06 -7.48
C SER A 196 -4.39 8.81 -8.79
N ARG A 197 -4.54 9.84 -9.62
CA ARG A 197 -4.88 9.62 -11.03
C ARG A 197 -3.67 9.01 -11.74
N ILE A 198 -3.88 8.26 -12.82
CA ILE A 198 -2.81 7.52 -13.49
C ILE A 198 -2.97 7.52 -15.00
N GLU A 199 -1.85 7.69 -15.68
CA GLU A 199 -1.68 7.39 -17.10
C GLU A 199 -1.27 5.91 -17.23
N PHE A 200 -1.88 5.19 -18.18
CA PHE A 200 -1.57 3.79 -18.44
C PHE A 200 -1.47 3.48 -19.95
N THR A 201 -0.92 2.31 -20.24
CA THR A 201 -0.81 1.70 -21.58
C THR A 201 -1.32 0.26 -21.51
N ASP A 202 -1.30 -0.47 -22.62
CA ASP A 202 -1.61 -1.91 -22.62
C ASP A 202 -0.63 -2.73 -21.73
N ALA A 203 0.55 -2.18 -21.41
CA ALA A 203 1.50 -2.79 -20.48
C ALA A 203 1.18 -2.50 -18.99
N GLY A 204 0.12 -1.75 -18.72
CA GLY A 204 -0.28 -1.26 -17.40
C GLY A 204 0.17 0.18 -17.15
N GLU A 205 0.37 0.51 -15.87
CA GLU A 205 0.78 1.84 -15.40
C GLU A 205 1.96 2.42 -16.20
N ARG A 206 1.83 3.71 -16.54
CA ARG A 206 2.90 4.54 -17.08
C ARG A 206 3.36 5.61 -16.09
N ARG A 207 2.43 6.34 -15.45
CA ARG A 207 2.76 7.51 -14.64
C ARG A 207 1.62 7.92 -13.69
N HIS A 208 1.95 8.24 -12.45
CA HIS A 208 1.04 8.91 -11.50
C HIS A 208 0.87 10.40 -11.84
N HIS A 209 -0.36 10.87 -11.70
CA HIS A 209 -0.83 12.21 -12.00
C HIS A 209 -1.46 12.86 -10.76
N THR A 210 -1.66 14.16 -10.85
CA THR A 210 -2.31 14.94 -9.79
C THR A 210 -3.82 14.70 -9.82
N ILE A 211 -4.51 14.99 -8.72
CA ILE A 211 -5.98 14.87 -8.66
C ILE A 211 -6.68 15.89 -9.57
N GLU A 212 -5.99 16.98 -9.93
CA GLU A 212 -6.46 18.01 -10.86
C GLU A 212 -6.40 17.58 -12.33
N ASP A 213 -5.56 16.58 -12.69
CA ASP A 213 -5.39 16.10 -14.07
C ASP A 213 -6.57 15.18 -14.50
N THR A 214 -7.76 15.76 -14.62
CA THR A 214 -9.03 15.02 -14.82
C THR A 214 -9.15 14.24 -16.14
N GLU A 215 -8.22 14.42 -17.08
CA GLU A 215 -8.11 13.56 -18.26
C GLU A 215 -7.66 12.13 -17.93
N TYR A 216 -7.03 11.92 -16.76
CA TYR A 216 -6.61 10.62 -16.25
C TYR A 216 -7.59 10.13 -15.18
N GLY A 217 -7.67 8.82 -14.96
CA GLY A 217 -8.50 8.20 -13.92
C GLY A 217 -7.65 7.43 -12.92
N PRO A 218 -8.26 6.80 -11.91
CA PRO A 218 -9.70 6.82 -11.65
C PRO A 218 -10.14 8.05 -10.83
N ASP A 219 -11.45 8.30 -10.80
CA ASP A 219 -12.03 9.31 -9.90
C ASP A 219 -12.11 8.78 -8.46
N PHE A 220 -11.81 9.64 -7.47
CA PHE A 220 -11.80 9.27 -6.06
C PHE A 220 -13.19 9.24 -5.41
N GLU A 221 -14.13 10.07 -5.89
CA GLU A 221 -15.44 10.22 -5.25
C GLU A 221 -16.22 8.90 -5.09
N PRO A 222 -16.26 7.99 -6.09
CA PRO A 222 -16.93 6.70 -5.91
C PRO A 222 -16.27 5.84 -4.84
N LEU A 223 -14.93 5.83 -4.74
CA LEU A 223 -14.20 5.14 -3.66
C LEU A 223 -14.56 5.74 -2.29
N ALA A 224 -14.55 7.06 -2.19
CA ALA A 224 -14.91 7.78 -0.96
C ALA A 224 -16.32 7.42 -0.46
N LYS A 225 -17.30 7.29 -1.37
CA LYS A 225 -18.67 6.86 -1.07
C LYS A 225 -18.70 5.45 -0.48
N VAL A 226 -18.01 4.49 -1.11
CA VAL A 226 -17.92 3.12 -0.59
C VAL A 226 -17.29 3.09 0.80
N LEU A 227 -16.21 3.84 1.02
CA LEU A 227 -15.55 3.92 2.32
C LEU A 227 -16.47 4.49 3.41
N ALA A 228 -17.25 5.53 3.09
CA ALA A 228 -18.21 6.14 4.00
C ALA A 228 -19.39 5.20 4.34
N GLU A 229 -19.99 4.57 3.32
CA GLU A 229 -21.08 3.59 3.48
C GLU A 229 -20.68 2.43 4.40
N ARG A 230 -19.45 1.95 4.24
CA ARG A 230 -18.90 0.82 5.01
C ARG A 230 -18.44 1.21 6.41
N LYS A 231 -18.41 2.51 6.74
CA LYS A 231 -17.78 3.06 7.95
C LYS A 231 -16.35 2.52 8.11
N ALA A 232 -15.62 2.44 7.00
CA ALA A 232 -14.25 1.94 6.99
C ALA A 232 -13.31 2.95 7.67
N GLU A 233 -12.20 2.43 8.20
CA GLU A 233 -11.11 3.20 8.82
C GLU A 233 -9.78 2.95 8.05
N PRO A 234 -9.74 3.25 6.73
CA PRO A 234 -8.56 2.99 5.92
C PRO A 234 -7.40 3.91 6.32
N VAL A 235 -6.20 3.51 5.91
CA VAL A 235 -5.08 4.45 5.75
C VAL A 235 -5.02 4.80 4.28
N ILE A 236 -5.15 6.09 3.93
CA ILE A 236 -5.09 6.57 2.55
C ILE A 236 -3.83 7.42 2.40
N ILE A 237 -2.95 7.00 1.51
CA ILE A 237 -1.72 7.70 1.13
C ILE A 237 -1.89 8.18 -0.31
N CYS A 238 -1.62 9.46 -0.56
CA CYS A 238 -1.65 10.02 -1.89
C CYS A 238 -0.27 9.93 -2.54
N GLU A 239 -0.21 9.38 -3.75
CA GLU A 239 1.03 9.20 -4.51
C GLU A 239 1.12 10.11 -5.74
N SER A 240 0.28 11.14 -5.79
CA SER A 240 0.28 12.13 -6.86
C SER A 240 1.68 12.74 -7.02
N ARG A 241 2.10 12.91 -8.26
CA ARG A 241 3.39 13.49 -8.58
C ARG A 241 3.48 14.95 -8.09
N ASP A 242 4.57 15.28 -7.38
CA ASP A 242 4.95 16.62 -6.95
C ASP A 242 3.94 17.38 -6.04
N ARG A 243 2.77 16.79 -5.71
CA ARG A 243 1.66 17.42 -4.95
C ARG A 243 1.00 16.52 -3.90
N MET A 244 1.70 15.49 -3.41
CA MET A 244 1.13 14.46 -2.52
C MET A 244 0.35 15.01 -1.31
N ALA A 245 0.82 16.07 -0.66
CA ALA A 245 0.15 16.59 0.53
C ALA A 245 -1.07 17.45 0.20
N GLU A 246 -0.97 18.28 -0.84
CA GLU A 246 -2.06 19.10 -1.35
C GLU A 246 -3.19 18.22 -1.89
N ASP A 247 -2.85 17.21 -2.68
CA ASP A 247 -3.80 16.28 -3.26
C ASP A 247 -4.41 15.37 -2.18
N ALA A 248 -3.64 14.92 -1.19
CA ALA A 248 -4.20 14.21 -0.03
C ALA A 248 -5.24 15.02 0.74
N LEU A 249 -5.09 16.35 0.80
CA LEU A 249 -6.09 17.23 1.42
C LEU A 249 -7.37 17.26 0.59
N ILE A 250 -7.27 17.32 -0.74
CA ILE A 250 -8.42 17.22 -1.65
C ILE A 250 -9.14 15.87 -1.44
N LEU A 251 -8.40 14.75 -1.43
CA LEU A 251 -8.97 13.42 -1.17
C LEU A 251 -9.70 13.38 0.17
N LYS A 252 -9.08 13.92 1.23
CA LYS A 252 -9.70 13.99 2.55
C LYS A 252 -11.00 14.79 2.55
N GLN A 253 -11.03 15.95 1.89
CA GLN A 253 -12.24 16.78 1.76
C GLN A 253 -13.36 16.05 1.03
N ILE A 254 -13.04 15.37 -0.08
CA ILE A 254 -14.01 14.56 -0.83
C ILE A 254 -14.61 13.48 0.07
N TYR A 255 -13.78 12.78 0.85
CA TYR A 255 -14.23 11.73 1.78
C TYR A 255 -15.07 12.28 2.94
N GLU A 256 -14.67 13.39 3.55
CA GLU A 256 -15.44 14.02 4.64
C GLU A 256 -16.82 14.50 4.15
N ALA A 257 -16.92 14.98 2.90
CA ALA A 257 -18.18 15.35 2.29
C ALA A 257 -19.14 14.17 2.05
N GLN A 258 -18.66 12.92 2.06
CA GLN A 258 -19.51 11.73 1.95
C GLN A 258 -20.06 11.25 3.30
N LYS A 259 -19.53 11.73 4.42
CA LYS A 259 -20.00 11.31 5.74
C LYS A 259 -21.36 11.97 6.05
N PRO A 260 -22.33 11.23 6.59
CA PRO A 260 -23.56 11.84 7.07
C PRO A 260 -23.24 12.84 8.19
N LEU A 261 -23.94 13.99 8.18
CA LEU A 261 -23.89 15.03 9.21
C LEU A 261 -24.27 14.49 10.59
#